data_AF-A0A949LQ39-F1
#
_entry.id   AF-A0A949LQ39-F1
#
_cell.length_a   1.000
_cell.length_b   1.000
_cell.length_c   1.000
_cell.angle_alpha   90.00
_cell.angle_beta   90.00
_cell.angle_gamma   90.00
#
_symmetry.space_group_name_H-M   'P 1'
#
loop_
_entity.id
_entity.type
_entity.pdbx_description
1 polymer ?
#
loop_
_entity_poly.entity_id
_entity_poly.type
_entity_poly.pdbx_seq_one_letter_code
_entity_poly.pdbx_strand_id
1 'polypeptide(L)'
;MSREVTQSDLDCIGRQLERKPRDVHAIAYRCPCGNPAVVETPPRLADGTPFPTFYYATCPKLTGAISTLENGGLMAEMNERLQNDAELAGAYAAAHDDYLAARAALGVEVPEVEGISAGGMPDRVKCLHSLVAHSLAAGPDVNPLGDEALSKLPKWWLDNPCE
;
A
#
# COMPACT_ATOMS: atom_id res chain seq x y z
N MET A 1 -10.80 13.07 -9.13
CA MET A 1 -9.48 13.75 -9.08
C MET A 1 -8.58 13.07 -10.10
N SER A 2 -7.80 13.81 -10.89
CA SER A 2 -6.93 13.21 -11.91
C SER A 2 -5.91 12.28 -11.26
N ARG A 3 -5.81 11.05 -11.78
CA ARG A 3 -4.79 10.05 -11.38
C ARG A 3 -3.44 10.30 -12.07
N GLU A 4 -3.34 11.31 -12.93
CA GLU A 4 -2.10 11.66 -13.61
C GLU A 4 -1.02 12.12 -12.63
N VAL A 5 0.19 11.64 -12.88
CA VAL A 5 1.38 11.96 -12.09
C VAL A 5 2.01 13.23 -12.66
N THR A 6 2.13 14.27 -11.84
CA THR A 6 2.79 15.52 -12.24
C THR A 6 4.30 15.47 -11.94
N GLN A 7 5.08 16.36 -12.56
CA GLN A 7 6.50 16.48 -12.22
C GLN A 7 6.71 16.86 -10.74
N SER A 8 5.83 17.71 -10.19
CA SER A 8 5.85 18.05 -8.76
C SER A 8 5.64 16.83 -7.87
N ASP A 9 4.80 15.88 -8.29
CA ASP A 9 4.62 14.62 -7.57
C ASP A 9 5.89 13.77 -7.60
N LEU A 10 6.51 13.63 -8.78
CA LEU A 10 7.76 12.87 -8.94
C LEU A 10 8.90 13.48 -8.10
N ASP A 11 9.01 14.80 -8.07
CA ASP A 11 10.03 15.49 -7.28
C ASP A 11 9.78 15.28 -5.77
N CYS A 12 8.52 15.36 -5.33
CA CYS A 12 8.11 15.07 -3.95
C CYS A 12 8.44 13.62 -3.57
N ILE A 13 8.01 12.64 -4.37
CA ILE A 13 8.30 11.22 -4.15
C ILE A 13 9.82 10.97 -4.14
N GLY A 14 10.57 11.68 -4.99
CA GLY A 14 12.03 11.58 -5.03
C GLY A 14 12.70 12.04 -3.73
N ARG A 15 12.21 13.11 -3.13
CA ARG A 15 12.65 13.56 -1.79
C ARG A 15 12.24 12.56 -0.71
N GLN A 16 10.99 12.12 -0.72
CA GLN A 16 10.44 11.15 0.24
C GLN A 16 11.19 9.81 0.27
N LEU A 17 11.60 9.30 -0.89
CA LEU A 17 12.31 8.02 -1.01
C LEU A 17 13.84 8.16 -0.99
N GLU A 18 14.35 9.40 -0.96
CA GLU A 18 15.78 9.73 -1.07
C GLU A 18 16.47 9.11 -2.32
N ARG A 19 15.68 8.91 -3.39
CA ARG A 19 16.13 8.32 -4.66
C ARG A 19 15.15 8.69 -5.77
N LYS A 20 15.60 8.59 -7.03
CA LYS A 20 14.68 8.75 -8.17
C LYS A 20 13.52 7.74 -8.07
N PRO A 21 12.24 8.17 -8.14
CA PRO A 21 11.11 7.27 -8.15
C PRO A 21 11.22 6.29 -9.32
N ARG A 22 10.95 5.01 -9.06
CA ARG A 22 10.90 3.97 -10.10
C ARG A 22 9.46 3.86 -10.57
N ASP A 23 9.26 4.09 -11.86
CA ASP A 23 8.03 3.83 -12.61
C ASP A 23 6.74 4.05 -11.81
N VAL A 24 6.39 5.31 -11.59
CA VAL A 24 5.13 5.69 -10.92
C VAL A 24 4.02 5.70 -11.97
N HIS A 25 3.06 4.79 -11.85
CA HIS A 25 1.91 4.72 -12.76
C HIS A 25 0.88 5.81 -12.44
N ALA A 26 0.51 5.93 -11.16
CA ALA A 26 -0.48 6.89 -10.69
C ALA A 26 -0.26 7.23 -9.21
N ILE A 27 -0.89 8.31 -8.74
CA ILE A 27 -0.99 8.63 -7.31
C ILE A 27 -2.24 7.95 -6.75
N ALA A 28 -2.06 6.90 -5.96
CA ALA A 28 -3.14 6.13 -5.37
C ALA A 28 -3.82 6.88 -4.22
N TYR A 29 -3.01 7.58 -3.41
CA TYR A 29 -3.50 8.37 -2.28
C TYR A 29 -2.64 9.62 -2.05
N ARG A 30 -3.34 10.74 -1.88
CA ARG A 30 -2.76 12.01 -1.42
C ARG A 30 -3.05 12.22 0.04
N CYS A 31 -2.00 12.50 0.79
CA CYS A 31 -2.08 12.88 2.18
C CYS A 31 -2.88 14.19 2.34
N PRO A 32 -3.57 14.44 3.48
CA PRO A 32 -4.26 15.71 3.71
C PRO A 32 -3.38 16.96 3.63
N CYS A 33 -2.05 16.83 3.74
CA CYS A 33 -1.11 17.93 3.50
C CYS A 33 -0.90 18.27 2.01
N GLY A 34 -1.52 17.53 1.08
CA GLY A 34 -1.47 17.73 -0.37
C GLY A 34 -0.49 16.82 -1.12
N ASN A 35 0.50 16.29 -0.42
CA ASN A 35 1.57 15.49 -1.03
C ASN A 35 1.17 14.03 -1.29
N PRO A 36 1.76 13.37 -2.31
CA PRO A 36 1.64 11.93 -2.48
C PRO A 36 2.06 11.18 -1.22
N ALA A 37 1.30 10.16 -0.84
CA ALA A 37 1.68 9.25 0.23
C ALA A 37 1.63 7.78 -0.18
N VAL A 38 0.81 7.42 -1.17
CA VAL A 38 0.79 6.10 -1.79
C VAL A 38 0.75 6.25 -3.31
N VAL A 39 1.55 5.45 -4.00
CA VAL A 39 1.60 5.37 -5.46
C VAL A 39 1.17 4.00 -5.97
N GLU A 40 0.70 3.97 -7.20
CA GLU A 40 0.56 2.76 -8.00
C GLU A 40 1.84 2.56 -8.82
N THR A 41 2.37 1.34 -8.83
CA THR A 41 3.54 0.97 -9.64
C THR A 41 3.19 -0.15 -10.61
N PRO A 42 3.76 -0.19 -11.83
CA PRO A 42 3.48 -1.26 -12.76
C PRO A 42 3.99 -2.61 -12.22
N PRO A 43 3.36 -3.73 -12.61
CA PRO A 43 3.78 -5.07 -12.17
C PRO A 43 5.17 -5.47 -12.72
N ARG A 44 5.72 -4.71 -13.66
CA ARG A 44 7.09 -4.81 -14.16
C ARG A 44 7.69 -3.42 -14.32
N LEU A 45 8.89 -3.22 -13.77
CA LEU A 45 9.64 -1.97 -13.91
C LEU A 45 10.23 -1.83 -15.32
N ALA A 46 10.64 -0.63 -15.68
CA ALA A 46 11.25 -0.31 -16.98
C ALA A 46 12.56 -1.06 -17.24
N ASP A 47 13.26 -1.50 -16.18
CA ASP A 47 14.45 -2.35 -16.28
C ASP A 47 14.12 -3.85 -16.48
N GLY A 48 12.83 -4.20 -16.55
CA GLY A 48 12.33 -5.56 -16.72
C GLY A 48 12.06 -6.31 -15.42
N THR A 49 12.44 -5.76 -14.26
CA THR A 49 12.28 -6.43 -12.96
C THR A 49 10.80 -6.60 -12.60
N PRO A 50 10.31 -7.83 -12.31
CA PRO A 50 8.98 -8.03 -11.76
C PRO A 50 8.82 -7.34 -10.41
N PHE A 51 7.70 -6.64 -10.22
CA PHE A 51 7.43 -5.89 -9.01
C PHE A 51 6.02 -6.17 -8.48
N PRO A 52 5.87 -7.04 -7.47
CA PRO A 52 4.55 -7.48 -7.01
C PRO A 52 3.76 -6.40 -6.23
N THR A 53 4.45 -5.38 -5.72
CA THR A 53 3.87 -4.33 -4.86
C THR A 53 3.26 -3.19 -5.67
N PHE A 54 1.99 -3.34 -6.06
CA PHE A 54 1.19 -2.36 -6.77
C PHE A 54 1.03 -1.06 -5.97
N TYR A 55 0.53 -1.14 -4.73
CA TYR A 55 0.40 0.02 -3.84
C TYR A 55 1.63 0.18 -2.96
N TYR A 56 2.38 1.26 -3.17
CA TYR A 56 3.63 1.54 -2.47
C TYR A 56 3.54 2.85 -1.68
N ALA A 57 3.70 2.77 -0.35
CA ALA A 57 3.73 3.95 0.51
C ALA A 57 5.09 4.67 0.38
N THR A 58 5.05 5.95 -0.01
CA THR A 58 6.25 6.76 -0.22
C THR A 58 6.48 7.76 0.91
N CYS A 59 5.42 8.24 1.56
CA CYS A 59 5.53 9.25 2.60
C CYS A 59 6.36 8.74 3.81
N PRO A 60 7.50 9.36 4.15
CA PRO A 60 8.39 8.87 5.20
C PRO A 60 7.76 8.90 6.60
N LYS A 61 6.83 9.85 6.84
CA LYS A 61 6.09 9.91 8.10
C LYS A 61 5.05 8.80 8.23
N LEU A 62 4.34 8.50 7.13
CA LEU A 62 3.41 7.39 7.09
C LEU A 62 4.15 6.06 7.30
N THR A 63 5.23 5.83 6.55
CA THR A 63 6.02 4.60 6.68
C THR A 63 6.66 4.47 8.05
N GLY A 64 7.15 5.58 8.64
CA GLY A 64 7.66 5.61 10.01
C GLY A 64 6.58 5.25 11.05
N ALA A 65 5.39 5.84 10.95
CA ALA A 65 4.28 5.53 11.85
C ALA A 65 3.84 4.05 11.73
N ILE A 66 3.77 3.52 10.50
CA ILE A 66 3.49 2.11 10.25
C ILE A 66 4.57 1.22 10.89
N SER A 67 5.86 1.55 10.70
CA SER A 67 6.95 0.77 11.32
C SER A 67 6.92 0.81 12.84
N THR A 68 6.53 1.92 13.46
CA THR A 68 6.28 1.95 14.91
C THR A 68 5.16 0.99 15.31
N LEU A 69 4.07 0.96 14.55
CA LEU A 69 2.94 0.06 14.80
C LEU A 69 3.31 -1.42 14.61
N GLU A 70 4.11 -1.76 13.59
CA GLU A 70 4.59 -3.12 13.33
C GLU A 70 5.39 -3.70 14.51
N ASN A 71 6.15 -2.87 15.21
CA ASN A 71 6.90 -3.27 16.40
C ASN A 71 6.02 -3.50 17.64
N GLY A 72 4.72 -3.17 17.56
CA GLY A 72 3.76 -3.28 18.67
C GLY A 72 3.09 -4.64 18.81
N GLY A 73 3.47 -5.66 18.03
CA GLY A 73 2.89 -7.01 18.10
C GLY A 73 1.58 -7.21 17.33
N LEU A 74 1.00 -6.14 16.79
CA LEU A 74 -0.28 -6.16 16.06
C LEU A 74 -0.32 -7.22 14.94
N MET A 75 0.77 -7.38 14.19
CA MET A 75 0.81 -8.37 13.10
C MET A 75 0.68 -9.80 13.62
N ALA A 76 1.22 -10.12 14.81
CA ALA A 76 1.08 -11.45 15.39
C ALA A 76 -0.38 -11.72 15.77
N GLU A 77 -1.04 -10.75 16.41
CA GLU A 77 -2.47 -10.81 16.76
C GLU A 77 -3.36 -10.96 15.51
N MET A 78 -3.06 -10.19 14.45
CA MET A 78 -3.78 -10.30 13.18
C MET A 78 -3.62 -11.68 12.53
N ASN A 79 -2.40 -12.23 12.54
CA ASN A 79 -2.14 -13.57 12.01
C ASN A 79 -2.87 -14.66 12.82
N GLU A 80 -2.91 -14.55 14.15
CA GLU A 80 -3.67 -15.47 15.00
C GLU A 80 -5.17 -15.40 14.68
N ARG A 81 -5.72 -14.19 14.50
CA ARG A 81 -7.13 -14.00 14.12
C ARG A 81 -7.43 -14.59 12.74
N LEU A 82 -6.55 -14.43 11.76
CA LEU A 82 -6.73 -15.04 10.42
C LEU A 82 -6.86 -16.57 10.47
N GLN A 83 -6.24 -17.23 11.47
CA GLN A 83 -6.35 -18.68 11.62
C GLN A 83 -7.65 -19.14 12.30
N ASN A 84 -8.28 -18.26 13.08
CA ASN A 84 -9.39 -18.62 13.96
C ASN A 84 -10.73 -17.97 13.58
N ASP A 85 -10.70 -16.94 12.73
CA ASP A 85 -11.87 -16.18 12.29
C ASP A 85 -12.05 -16.33 10.77
N ALA A 86 -12.99 -17.20 10.38
CA ALA A 86 -13.28 -17.49 8.98
C ALA A 86 -13.91 -16.29 8.24
N GLU A 87 -14.62 -15.41 8.95
CA GLU A 87 -15.22 -14.21 8.34
C GLU A 87 -14.13 -13.20 8.01
N LEU A 88 -13.21 -12.95 8.94
CA LEU A 88 -12.03 -12.11 8.70
C LEU A 88 -11.15 -12.67 7.57
N ALA A 89 -10.88 -13.98 7.58
CA ALA A 89 -10.10 -14.62 6.52
C ALA A 89 -10.77 -14.47 5.15
N GLY A 90 -12.10 -14.64 5.07
CA GLY A 90 -12.86 -14.42 3.84
C GLY A 90 -12.81 -12.97 3.36
N ALA A 91 -12.96 -12.00 4.27
CA ALA A 91 -12.88 -10.57 3.93
C ALA A 91 -11.46 -10.17 3.48
N TYR A 92 -10.41 -10.72 4.10
CA TYR A 92 -9.03 -10.47 3.71
C TYR A 92 -8.65 -11.16 2.38
N ALA A 93 -9.27 -12.31 2.06
CA ALA A 93 -9.20 -12.91 0.73
C ALA A 93 -9.91 -12.07 -0.34
N ALA A 94 -11.06 -11.46 -0.03
CA ALA A 94 -11.69 -10.51 -0.95
C ALA A 94 -10.81 -9.27 -1.19
N ALA A 95 -10.10 -8.78 -0.16
CA ALA A 95 -9.12 -7.70 -0.31
C ALA A 95 -7.94 -8.11 -1.23
N HIS A 96 -7.52 -9.37 -1.18
CA HIS A 96 -6.53 -9.91 -2.10
C HIS A 96 -7.01 -9.88 -3.54
N ASP A 97 -8.25 -10.31 -3.80
CA ASP A 97 -8.85 -10.32 -5.13
C ASP A 97 -9.02 -8.90 -5.69
N ASP A 98 -9.47 -7.94 -4.86
CA ASP A 98 -9.57 -6.52 -5.23
C ASP A 98 -8.21 -5.96 -5.66
N TYR A 99 -7.17 -6.23 -4.87
CA TYR A 99 -5.80 -5.83 -5.20
C TYR A 99 -5.34 -6.39 -6.55
N LEU A 100 -5.59 -7.68 -6.81
CA LEU A 100 -5.22 -8.32 -8.08
C LEU A 100 -6.00 -7.71 -9.25
N ALA A 101 -7.29 -7.47 -9.08
CA ALA A 101 -8.14 -6.86 -10.09
C ALA A 101 -7.68 -5.42 -10.42
N ALA A 102 -7.38 -4.61 -9.40
CA ALA A 102 -6.88 -3.25 -9.59
C ALA A 102 -5.55 -3.23 -10.35
N ARG A 103 -4.63 -4.15 -10.06
CA ARG A 103 -3.37 -4.28 -10.80
C ARG A 103 -3.59 -4.80 -12.23
N ALA A 104 -4.49 -5.76 -12.42
CA ALA A 104 -4.81 -6.32 -13.74
C ALA A 104 -5.43 -5.27 -14.67
N ALA A 105 -6.13 -4.27 -14.11
CA ALA A 105 -6.68 -3.15 -14.88
C ALA A 105 -5.62 -2.30 -15.61
N LEU A 106 -4.34 -2.44 -15.27
CA LEU A 106 -3.24 -1.84 -16.02
C LEU A 106 -3.04 -2.47 -17.42
N GLY A 107 -3.59 -3.66 -17.66
CA GLY A 107 -3.43 -4.38 -18.93
C GLY A 107 -1.99 -4.89 -19.18
N VAL A 108 -1.19 -5.03 -18.13
CA VAL A 108 0.19 -5.53 -18.21
C VAL A 108 0.27 -6.90 -17.56
N GLU A 109 0.41 -7.95 -18.37
CA GLU A 109 0.60 -9.31 -17.90
C GLU A 109 2.05 -9.58 -17.49
N VAL A 110 2.24 -10.08 -16.26
CA VAL A 110 3.55 -10.40 -15.69
C VAL A 110 3.40 -11.75 -14.97
N PRO A 111 3.69 -12.87 -15.65
CA PRO A 111 3.50 -14.21 -15.09
C PRO A 111 4.21 -14.44 -13.75
N GLU A 112 5.36 -13.78 -13.52
CA GLU A 112 6.15 -13.91 -12.28
C GLU A 112 5.43 -13.39 -11.03
N VAL A 113 4.40 -12.55 -11.19
CA VAL A 113 3.60 -12.00 -10.08
C VAL A 113 2.11 -12.33 -10.19
N GLU A 114 1.73 -13.20 -11.11
CA GLU A 114 0.35 -13.66 -11.28
C GLU A 114 -0.17 -14.31 -9.99
N GLY A 115 -1.37 -13.92 -9.55
CA GLY A 115 -1.94 -14.37 -8.28
C GLY A 115 -1.20 -13.87 -7.02
N ILE A 116 -0.13 -13.10 -7.16
CA ILE A 116 0.66 -12.60 -6.01
C ILE A 116 0.29 -11.15 -5.70
N SER A 117 -0.28 -10.94 -4.52
CA SER A 117 -0.48 -9.62 -3.93
C SER A 117 0.61 -9.25 -2.91
N ALA A 118 0.57 -8.03 -2.36
CA ALA A 118 1.55 -7.57 -1.37
C ALA A 118 1.10 -7.82 0.09
N GLY A 119 1.91 -7.43 1.07
CA GLY A 119 1.53 -7.56 2.50
C GLY A 119 1.41 -8.97 3.07
N GLY A 120 1.55 -10.02 2.25
CA GLY A 120 1.38 -11.42 2.68
C GLY A 120 -0.05 -11.94 2.50
N MET A 121 -0.93 -11.11 1.95
CA MET A 121 -2.29 -11.49 1.55
C MET A 121 -2.30 -12.72 0.62
N PRO A 122 -3.33 -13.57 0.71
CA PRO A 122 -4.45 -13.50 1.66
C PRO A 122 -4.18 -14.25 2.97
N ASP A 123 -3.11 -15.04 3.06
CA ASP A 123 -2.99 -16.04 4.14
C ASP A 123 -2.35 -15.51 5.42
N ARG A 124 -1.64 -14.38 5.34
CA ARG A 124 -0.90 -13.81 6.47
C ARG A 124 -0.70 -12.31 6.36
N VAL A 125 -0.26 -11.72 7.46
CA VAL A 125 0.27 -10.35 7.53
C VAL A 125 1.79 -10.44 7.66
N LYS A 126 2.51 -10.11 6.58
CA LYS A 126 3.98 -10.04 6.55
C LYS A 126 4.50 -8.62 6.83
N CYS A 127 3.73 -7.60 6.43
CA CYS A 127 4.00 -6.19 6.68
C CYS A 127 2.71 -5.38 6.56
N LEU A 128 2.60 -4.31 7.35
CA LEU A 128 1.47 -3.39 7.35
C LEU A 128 1.59 -2.31 6.28
N HIS A 129 2.80 -2.01 5.76
CA HIS A 129 2.96 -0.95 4.75
C HIS A 129 2.09 -1.17 3.53
N SER A 130 2.04 -2.40 3.01
CA SER A 130 1.23 -2.73 1.85
C SER A 130 -0.27 -2.77 2.16
N LEU A 131 -0.66 -3.19 3.37
CA LEU A 131 -2.08 -3.26 3.74
C LEU A 131 -2.66 -1.86 3.95
N VAL A 132 -1.94 -1.00 4.69
CA VAL A 132 -2.33 0.39 4.88
C VAL A 132 -2.31 1.14 3.54
N ALA A 133 -1.30 0.90 2.68
CA ALA A 133 -1.26 1.49 1.35
C ALA A 133 -2.46 1.07 0.50
N HIS A 134 -2.85 -0.21 0.57
CA HIS A 134 -4.04 -0.72 -0.11
C HIS A 134 -5.31 -0.06 0.42
N SER A 135 -5.53 -0.03 1.73
CA SER A 135 -6.68 0.65 2.36
C SER A 135 -6.80 2.12 1.98
N LEU A 136 -5.68 2.85 1.96
CA LEU A 136 -5.67 4.26 1.58
C LEU A 136 -6.07 4.47 0.11
N ALA A 137 -5.73 3.51 -0.77
CA ALA A 137 -5.99 3.60 -2.21
C ALA A 137 -7.40 3.12 -2.59
N ALA A 138 -7.82 1.98 -2.04
CA ALA A 138 -9.11 1.35 -2.36
C ALA A 138 -10.28 2.00 -1.59
N GLY A 139 -10.01 2.56 -0.41
CA GLY A 139 -11.01 3.14 0.48
C GLY A 139 -11.35 2.23 1.65
N PRO A 140 -12.17 2.73 2.59
CA PRO A 140 -12.57 1.99 3.78
C PRO A 140 -13.39 0.74 3.41
N ASP A 141 -13.33 -0.25 4.30
CA ASP A 141 -14.07 -1.52 4.26
C ASP A 141 -13.60 -2.48 3.14
N VAL A 142 -12.54 -2.14 2.40
CA VAL A 142 -11.96 -3.03 1.37
C VAL A 142 -10.92 -3.97 1.96
N ASN A 143 -10.02 -3.47 2.81
CA ASN A 143 -8.97 -4.28 3.42
C ASN A 143 -9.08 -4.20 4.95
N PRO A 144 -9.76 -5.15 5.61
CA PRO A 144 -10.10 -5.02 7.03
C PRO A 144 -8.86 -4.89 7.93
N LEU A 145 -7.76 -5.57 7.60
CA LEU A 145 -6.52 -5.49 8.39
C LEU A 145 -5.72 -4.22 8.07
N GLY A 146 -5.76 -3.76 6.82
CA GLY A 146 -5.22 -2.45 6.46
C GLY A 146 -5.96 -1.30 7.14
N ASP A 147 -7.29 -1.38 7.23
CA ASP A 147 -8.16 -0.38 7.84
C ASP A 147 -7.98 -0.35 9.36
N GLU A 148 -7.89 -1.52 9.98
CA GLU A 148 -7.56 -1.65 11.40
C GLU A 148 -6.20 -1.01 11.70
N ALA A 149 -5.16 -1.30 10.90
CA ALA A 149 -3.85 -0.70 11.07
C ALA A 149 -3.89 0.82 10.86
N LEU A 150 -4.56 1.30 9.82
CA LEU A 150 -4.72 2.72 9.50
C LEU A 150 -5.41 3.48 10.64
N SER A 151 -6.44 2.89 11.27
CA SER A 151 -7.18 3.50 12.38
C SER A 151 -6.32 3.71 13.64
N LYS A 152 -5.24 2.94 13.80
CA LYS A 152 -4.31 3.02 14.93
C LYS A 152 -3.17 4.00 14.69
N LEU A 153 -3.00 4.50 13.47
CA LEU A 153 -1.96 5.47 13.16
C LEU A 153 -2.29 6.85 13.75
N PRO A 154 -1.28 7.61 14.21
CA PRO A 154 -1.48 9.02 14.52
C PRO A 154 -1.86 9.78 13.24
N LYS A 155 -2.38 11.00 13.38
CA LYS A 155 -2.54 11.92 12.25
C LYS A 155 -1.18 12.44 11.79
N TRP A 156 -0.41 11.60 11.09
CA TRP A 156 1.01 11.81 10.75
C TRP A 156 1.29 13.09 9.95
N TRP A 157 0.25 13.69 9.35
CA TRP A 157 0.33 14.90 8.53
C TRP A 157 0.22 16.21 9.32
N LEU A 158 -0.13 16.18 10.61
CA LEU A 158 -0.40 17.41 11.37
C LEU A 158 0.86 18.23 11.68
N ASP A 159 1.96 17.58 12.03
CA ASP A 159 3.10 18.30 12.63
C ASP A 159 4.02 18.98 11.60
N ASN A 160 4.10 18.48 10.36
CA ASN A 160 4.83 19.08 9.23
C ASN A 160 4.38 18.41 7.90
N PRO A 161 4.60 19.05 6.73
CA PRO A 161 4.39 18.43 5.42
C PRO A 161 5.12 17.08 5.29
N CYS A 162 4.65 16.24 4.36
CA CYS A 162 5.16 14.88 4.17
C CYS A 162 6.45 14.82 3.33
N GLU A 163 7.34 15.80 3.50
CA GLU A 163 8.61 15.99 2.77
C GLU A 163 9.78 16.17 3.73
#